data_AF-A0A1A0GQR4-F1
#
_entry.id   AF-A0A1A0GQR4-F1
#
_cell.length_a   1.000
_cell.length_b   1.000
_cell.length_c   1.000
_cell.angle_alpha   90.00
_cell.angle_beta   90.00
_cell.angle_gamma   90.00
#
_symmetry.space_group_name_H-M   'P 1'
#
loop_
_entity.id
_entity.type
_entity.pdbx_description
1 polymer ?
#
loop_
_entity_poly.entity_id
_entity_poly.type
_entity_poly.pdbx_seq_one_letter_code
_entity_poly.pdbx_strand_id
1 'polypeptide(L)'
;SLVLSFAPKDVAVVSILLLSWADTAASTVGRAWGKYTPKVAQGKSLAGCLASFFVGVLVCYFYYGYLVPKYQVDSIGDNYYSESSSHLSFPYYAFATGLVTSFSEAVNVAGLDDNFTIPVISSVVLSGLIYANHT
;
A
#
# COMPACT_ATOMS: atom_id res chain seq x y z
N SER A 1 10.18 -11.93 -7.04
CA SER A 1 9.64 -13.08 -7.81
C SER A 1 8.46 -13.76 -7.12
N LEU A 2 8.46 -13.95 -5.78
CA LEU A 2 7.35 -14.61 -5.07
C LEU A 2 6.05 -13.79 -5.04
N VAL A 3 6.14 -12.46 -4.93
CA VAL A 3 4.97 -11.55 -4.91
C VAL A 3 4.22 -11.55 -6.24
N LEU A 4 4.93 -11.70 -7.37
CA LEU A 4 4.33 -11.78 -8.71
C LEU A 4 3.63 -13.12 -9.00
N SER A 5 3.87 -14.16 -8.19
CA SER A 5 3.20 -15.46 -8.35
C SER A 5 1.87 -15.54 -7.59
N PHE A 6 1.64 -14.69 -6.59
CA PHE A 6 0.43 -14.71 -5.76
C PHE A 6 -0.43 -13.45 -5.91
N ALA A 7 0.16 -12.30 -6.28
CA ALA A 7 -0.56 -11.05 -6.43
C ALA A 7 -1.01 -10.84 -7.89
N PRO A 8 -2.24 -10.38 -8.13
CA PRO A 8 -2.67 -9.92 -9.44
C PRO A 8 -1.79 -8.75 -9.91
N LYS A 9 -1.66 -8.60 -11.23
CA LYS A 9 -0.69 -7.68 -11.88
C LYS A 9 -0.77 -6.24 -11.35
N ASP A 10 -1.96 -5.72 -11.15
CA ASP A 10 -2.24 -4.36 -10.69
C ASP A 10 -1.80 -4.18 -9.23
N VAL A 11 -2.16 -5.14 -8.37
CA VAL A 11 -1.74 -5.16 -6.96
C VAL A 11 -0.22 -5.24 -6.84
N ALA A 12 0.46 -6.02 -7.69
CA ALA A 12 1.91 -6.09 -7.68
C ALA A 12 2.58 -4.76 -8.04
N VAL A 13 2.06 -4.03 -9.04
CA VAL A 13 2.58 -2.70 -9.41
C VAL A 13 2.37 -1.70 -8.27
N VAL A 14 1.19 -1.71 -7.65
CA VAL A 14 0.89 -0.86 -6.49
C VAL A 14 1.82 -1.19 -5.33
N SER A 15 2.04 -2.46 -4.99
CA SER A 15 2.97 -2.87 -3.94
C SER A 15 4.42 -2.40 -4.18
N ILE A 16 4.89 -2.42 -5.42
CA ILE A 16 6.23 -1.91 -5.77
C ILE A 16 6.28 -0.37 -5.68
N LEU A 17 5.23 0.32 -6.12
CA LEU A 17 5.13 1.77 -5.96
C LEU A 17 5.11 2.18 -4.49
N LEU A 18 4.29 1.51 -3.69
CA LEU A 18 4.22 1.69 -2.24
C LEU A 18 5.57 1.50 -1.60
N LEU A 19 6.30 0.44 -1.96
CA LEU A 19 7.65 0.24 -1.45
C LEU A 19 8.55 1.46 -1.75
N SER A 20 8.63 1.88 -3.02
CA SER A 20 9.52 2.97 -3.41
C SER A 20 9.18 4.33 -2.79
N TRP A 21 7.89 4.66 -2.70
CA TRP A 21 7.42 5.99 -2.27
C TRP A 21 7.11 6.05 -0.78
N ALA A 22 6.55 4.99 -0.20
CA ALA A 22 6.26 4.94 1.23
C ALA A 22 7.55 4.83 2.04
N ASP A 23 8.56 4.05 1.63
CA ASP A 23 9.85 3.96 2.34
C ASP A 23 10.62 5.28 2.32
N THR A 24 10.63 5.94 1.16
CA THR A 24 11.26 7.25 1.03
C THR A 24 10.54 8.30 1.87
N ALA A 25 9.22 8.30 1.92
CA ALA A 25 8.44 9.19 2.75
C ALA A 25 8.59 8.90 4.25
N ALA A 26 8.52 7.63 4.65
CA ALA A 26 8.66 7.20 6.04
C ALA A 26 10.06 7.53 6.59
N SER A 27 11.12 7.31 5.82
CA SER A 27 12.49 7.64 6.23
C SER A 27 12.79 9.14 6.23
N THR A 28 12.17 9.90 5.33
CA THR A 28 12.33 11.37 5.28
C THR A 28 11.59 12.04 6.43
N VAL A 29 10.31 11.72 6.59
CA VAL A 29 9.46 12.28 7.65
C VAL A 29 9.85 11.73 9.02
N GLY A 30 10.21 10.45 9.10
CA GLY A 30 10.64 9.83 10.33
C GLY A 30 11.93 10.42 10.89
N ARG A 31 12.88 10.83 10.03
CA ARG A 31 14.08 11.55 10.48
C ARG A 31 13.82 13.01 10.79
N ALA A 32 12.97 13.69 10.01
CA ALA A 32 12.66 15.09 10.20
C ALA A 32 11.81 15.35 11.47
N TRP A 33 10.77 14.54 11.70
CA TRP A 33 9.79 14.74 12.77
C TRP A 33 9.74 13.63 13.82
N GLY A 34 10.54 12.58 13.71
CA GLY A 34 10.59 11.49 14.69
C GLY A 34 11.10 11.90 16.08
N LYS A 35 11.67 13.10 16.24
CA LYS A 35 12.02 13.68 17.55
C LYS A 35 10.80 14.19 18.32
N TYR A 36 9.72 14.55 17.61
CA TYR A 36 8.50 15.14 18.19
C TYR A 36 7.36 14.13 18.36
N THR A 37 7.50 12.91 17.84
CA THR A 37 6.46 11.87 17.90
C THR A 37 6.90 10.64 18.68
N PRO A 38 5.97 9.94 19.37
CA PRO A 38 6.28 8.68 20.04
C PRO A 38 6.85 7.66 19.05
N LYS A 39 7.85 6.90 19.52
CA LYS A 39 8.46 5.82 18.74
C LYS A 39 7.55 4.60 18.77
N VAL A 40 7.15 4.10 17.61
CA VAL A 40 6.27 2.92 17.47
C VAL A 40 7.07 1.64 17.65
N ALA A 41 8.31 1.63 17.16
CA ALA A 41 9.25 0.52 17.26
C ALA A 41 10.68 1.05 17.38
N GLN A 42 11.66 0.16 17.62
CA GLN A 42 13.08 0.54 17.59
C GLN A 42 13.44 1.11 16.21
N GLY A 43 13.69 2.42 16.15
CA GLY A 43 14.08 3.12 14.92
C GLY A 43 12.92 3.70 14.10
N LYS A 44 11.66 3.39 14.43
CA LYS A 44 10.49 3.90 13.70
C LYS A 44 9.65 4.87 14.52
N SER A 45 9.16 5.91 13.87
CA SER A 45 8.37 6.98 14.49
C SER A 45 6.92 6.97 14.00
N LEU A 46 6.00 7.44 14.83
CA LEU A 46 4.61 7.64 14.40
C LEU A 46 4.50 8.60 13.21
N ALA A 47 5.40 9.59 13.10
CA ALA A 47 5.45 10.47 11.93
C ALA A 47 5.76 9.69 10.65
N GLY A 48 6.65 8.70 10.70
CA GLY A 48 6.95 7.80 9.58
C GLY A 48 5.73 6.98 9.16
N CYS A 49 5.02 6.39 10.12
CA CYS A 49 3.78 5.64 9.88
C CYS A 49 2.67 6.53 9.26
N LEU A 50 2.51 7.76 9.74
CA LEU A 50 1.56 8.70 9.16
C LEU A 50 1.96 9.12 7.74
N ALA A 51 3.26 9.34 7.50
CA ALA A 51 3.74 9.64 6.16
C ALA A 51 3.48 8.50 5.19
N SER A 52 3.77 7.26 5.58
CA SER A 52 3.50 6.08 4.74
C SER A 52 2.00 5.84 4.56
N PHE A 53 1.17 6.17 5.55
CA PHE A 53 -0.29 6.18 5.38
C PHE A 53 -0.74 7.12 4.26
N PHE A 54 -0.37 8.41 4.34
CA PHE A 54 -0.80 9.41 3.35
C PHE A 54 -0.24 9.12 1.97
N VAL A 55 1.02 8.68 1.90
CA VAL A 55 1.63 8.28 0.62
C VAL A 55 0.97 7.03 0.07
N GLY A 56 0.58 6.08 0.91
CA GLY A 56 -0.15 4.89 0.48
C GLY A 56 -1.51 5.20 -0.12
N VAL A 57 -2.27 6.11 0.50
CA VAL A 57 -3.52 6.65 -0.05
C VAL A 57 -3.25 7.34 -1.40
N LEU A 58 -2.25 8.22 -1.47
CA LEU A 58 -1.91 8.97 -2.67
C LEU A 58 -1.51 8.06 -3.83
N VAL A 59 -0.68 7.05 -3.59
CA VAL A 59 -0.26 6.06 -4.59
C VAL A 59 -1.48 5.30 -5.12
N CYS A 60 -2.42 4.91 -4.26
CA CYS A 60 -3.66 4.26 -4.69
C CYS A 60 -4.50 5.18 -5.60
N TYR A 61 -4.69 6.45 -5.21
CA TYR A 61 -5.37 7.45 -6.04
C TYR A 61 -4.66 7.69 -7.37
N PHE A 62 -3.33 7.76 -7.35
CA PHE A 62 -2.53 8.00 -8.53
C PHE A 62 -2.57 6.82 -9.51
N TYR A 63 -2.48 5.59 -8.99
CA TYR A 63 -2.50 4.39 -9.83
C TYR A 63 -3.90 4.14 -10.40
N TYR A 64 -4.90 3.91 -9.55
CA TYR A 64 -6.24 3.54 -9.99
C TYR A 64 -7.05 4.72 -10.53
N GLY A 65 -6.83 5.94 -10.01
CA GLY A 65 -7.58 7.13 -10.44
C GLY A 65 -6.97 7.87 -11.64
N TYR A 66 -5.66 7.76 -11.87
CA TYR A 66 -4.99 8.49 -12.97
C TYR A 66 -4.28 7.56 -13.97
N LEU A 67 -3.45 6.61 -13.53
CA LEU A 67 -2.70 5.74 -14.45
C LEU A 67 -3.60 4.76 -15.21
N VAL A 68 -4.50 4.06 -14.51
CA VAL A 68 -5.43 3.09 -15.10
C VAL A 68 -6.30 3.71 -16.22
N PRO A 69 -7.04 4.82 -15.98
CA PRO A 69 -7.89 5.40 -17.04
C PRO A 69 -7.08 6.06 -18.16
N LYS A 70 -5.89 6.61 -17.87
CA LYS A 70 -5.09 7.33 -18.86
C LYS A 70 -4.33 6.42 -19.80
N TYR A 71 -3.75 5.33 -19.28
CA TYR A 71 -2.90 4.44 -20.05
C TYR A 71 -3.61 3.17 -20.51
N GLN A 72 -4.89 2.96 -20.12
CA GLN A 72 -5.63 1.73 -20.38
C GLN A 72 -4.75 0.51 -20.11
N VAL A 73 -4.03 0.56 -18.98
CA VAL A 73 -2.97 -0.40 -18.64
C VAL A 73 -3.53 -1.82 -18.70
N ASP A 74 -4.84 -1.96 -18.47
CA ASP A 74 -5.61 -3.18 -18.62
C ASP A 74 -6.97 -2.93 -19.29
N SER A 75 -7.47 -3.93 -20.02
CA SER A 75 -8.80 -3.89 -20.63
C SER A 75 -9.90 -3.83 -19.55
N ILE A 76 -11.04 -3.20 -19.87
CA ILE A 76 -12.20 -3.08 -18.97
C ILE A 76 -12.58 -4.46 -18.40
N GLY A 77 -12.38 -4.68 -17.10
CA GLY A 77 -12.70 -5.93 -16.39
C GLY A 77 -11.52 -6.85 -16.06
N ASP A 78 -10.29 -6.48 -16.44
CA ASP A 78 -9.09 -7.31 -16.22
C ASP A 78 -8.23 -6.84 -15.02
N ASN A 79 -8.61 -5.71 -14.41
CA ASN A 79 -8.06 -5.25 -13.13
C ASN A 79 -8.71 -6.04 -11.98
N TYR A 80 -7.90 -6.47 -11.02
CA TYR A 80 -8.40 -7.20 -9.85
C TYR A 80 -9.28 -6.29 -8.99
N TYR A 81 -8.92 -5.01 -8.86
CA TYR A 81 -9.81 -3.99 -8.33
C TYR A 81 -10.62 -3.34 -9.45
N SER A 82 -11.94 -3.56 -9.45
CA SER A 82 -12.88 -2.87 -10.33
C SER A 82 -14.11 -2.44 -9.53
N GLU A 83 -14.43 -1.15 -9.58
CA GLU A 83 -15.58 -0.55 -8.88
C GLU A 83 -16.92 -1.16 -9.35
N SER A 84 -16.94 -1.74 -10.55
CA SER A 84 -18.10 -2.44 -11.11
C SER A 84 -18.30 -3.85 -10.54
N SER A 85 -17.26 -4.47 -9.98
CA SER A 85 -17.30 -5.85 -9.48
C SER A 85 -17.21 -5.95 -7.96
N SER A 86 -16.73 -4.90 -7.28
CA SER A 86 -16.63 -4.83 -5.82
C SER A 86 -17.62 -3.81 -5.25
N HIS A 87 -18.37 -4.18 -4.20
CA HIS A 87 -19.21 -3.23 -3.46
C HIS A 87 -18.40 -2.16 -2.68
N LEU A 88 -17.06 -2.24 -2.70
CA LEU A 88 -16.15 -1.29 -2.06
C LEU A 88 -15.96 -0.05 -2.93
N SER A 89 -16.46 1.09 -2.45
CA SER A 89 -16.18 2.38 -3.09
C SER A 89 -14.67 2.67 -3.09
N PHE A 90 -14.20 3.28 -4.17
CA PHE A 90 -12.82 3.71 -4.35
C PHE A 90 -12.14 4.39 -3.14
N PRO A 91 -12.77 5.36 -2.45
CA PRO A 91 -12.15 6.00 -1.29
C PRO A 91 -11.89 5.04 -0.13
N TYR A 92 -12.74 4.02 0.07
CA TYR A 92 -12.53 3.02 1.13
C TYR A 92 -11.35 2.12 0.81
N TYR A 93 -11.20 1.72 -0.46
CA TYR A 93 -10.05 0.93 -0.90
C TYR A 93 -8.74 1.71 -0.73
N ALA A 94 -8.70 2.98 -1.15
CA ALA A 94 -7.53 3.83 -0.96
C ALA A 94 -7.17 4.05 0.52
N PHE A 95 -8.18 4.26 1.38
CA PHE A 95 -7.98 4.37 2.82
C PHE A 95 -7.43 3.07 3.43
N ALA A 96 -7.97 1.92 3.02
CA ALA A 96 -7.46 0.60 3.44
C ALA A 96 -6.01 0.38 2.97
N THR A 97 -5.65 0.77 1.74
CA THR A 97 -4.26 0.74 1.25
C THR A 97 -3.33 1.57 2.13
N GLY A 98 -3.74 2.78 2.52
CA GLY A 98 -2.99 3.60 3.46
C GLY A 98 -2.79 2.92 4.81
N LEU A 99 -3.85 2.35 5.39
CA LEU A 99 -3.78 1.65 6.67
C LEU A 99 -2.85 0.44 6.62
N VAL A 100 -2.95 -0.38 5.58
CA VAL A 100 -2.11 -1.56 5.40
C VAL A 100 -0.64 -1.17 5.22
N THR A 101 -0.37 -0.11 4.45
CA THR A 101 1.00 0.41 4.25
C THR A 101 1.59 0.92 5.56
N SER A 102 0.82 1.72 6.31
CA SER A 102 1.25 2.22 7.62
C SER A 102 1.42 1.13 8.66
N PHE A 103 0.57 0.11 8.65
CA PHE A 103 0.69 -1.02 9.56
C PHE A 103 1.90 -1.89 9.19
N SER A 104 2.14 -2.12 7.91
CA SER A 104 3.34 -2.82 7.43
C SER A 104 4.61 -2.09 7.84
N GLU A 105 4.60 -0.76 7.77
CA GLU A 105 5.69 0.08 8.29
C GLU A 105 5.78 0.01 9.83
N ALA A 106 4.68 -0.15 10.57
CA ALA A 106 4.75 -0.31 12.02
C ALA A 106 5.27 -1.70 12.44
N VAL A 107 5.02 -2.73 11.63
CA VAL A 107 5.30 -4.13 11.93
C VAL A 107 6.73 -4.50 11.51
N ASN A 108 7.67 -4.32 12.43
CA ASN A 108 9.02 -4.90 12.31
C ASN A 108 9.02 -6.29 12.97
N VAL A 109 8.74 -7.34 12.20
CA VAL A 109 8.80 -8.73 12.72
C VAL A 109 10.25 -9.20 12.70
N ALA A 110 10.88 -9.30 13.88
CA ALA A 110 12.09 -10.10 14.11
C ALA A 110 13.28 -9.85 13.16
N GLY A 111 13.48 -8.60 12.71
CA GLY A 111 14.59 -8.23 11.81
C GLY A 111 14.30 -8.42 10.31
N LEU A 112 13.04 -8.68 9.94
CA LEU A 112 12.59 -8.60 8.56
C LEU A 112 12.58 -7.14 8.09
N ASP A 113 13.25 -6.89 6.96
CA ASP A 113 13.34 -5.57 6.34
C ASP A 113 12.00 -5.14 5.72
N ASP A 114 11.76 -3.83 5.74
CA ASP A 114 10.51 -3.19 5.27
C ASP A 114 10.31 -3.40 3.77
N ASN A 115 11.44 -3.56 3.08
CA ASN A 115 11.55 -3.98 1.69
C ASN A 115 10.81 -5.27 1.36
N PHE A 116 10.63 -6.15 2.35
CA PHE A 116 9.91 -7.42 2.17
C PHE A 116 8.50 -7.38 2.75
N THR A 117 8.32 -6.77 3.92
CA THR A 117 7.03 -6.78 4.62
C THR A 117 5.99 -5.92 3.92
N ILE A 118 6.35 -4.73 3.42
CA ILE A 118 5.39 -3.82 2.78
C ILE A 118 4.76 -4.44 1.53
N PRO A 119 5.52 -4.96 0.54
CA PRO A 119 4.92 -5.56 -0.65
C PRO A 119 4.11 -6.82 -0.34
N VAL A 120 4.60 -7.67 0.57
CA VAL A 120 3.96 -8.95 0.88
C VAL A 120 2.65 -8.72 1.63
N ILE A 121 2.66 -7.95 2.72
CA ILE A 121 1.46 -7.68 3.51
C ILE A 121 0.43 -6.89 2.68
N SER A 122 0.87 -5.87 1.94
CA SER A 122 -0.05 -5.11 1.06
C SER A 122 -0.71 -6.01 0.03
N SER A 123 0.06 -6.89 -0.63
CA SER A 123 -0.49 -7.80 -1.64
C SER A 123 -1.52 -8.78 -1.07
N VAL A 124 -1.25 -9.37 0.09
CA VAL A 124 -2.15 -10.36 0.73
C VAL A 124 -3.42 -9.69 1.24
N VAL A 125 -3.30 -8.58 1.95
CA VAL A 125 -4.45 -7.91 2.58
C VAL A 125 -5.33 -7.23 1.53
N LEU A 126 -4.76 -6.56 0.53
CA LEU A 126 -5.56 -5.92 -0.52
C LEU A 126 -6.26 -6.94 -1.41
N SER A 127 -5.58 -8.05 -1.78
CA SER A 127 -6.22 -9.12 -2.54
C SER A 127 -7.32 -9.80 -1.73
N GLY A 128 -7.11 -10.02 -0.42
CA GLY A 128 -8.13 -10.56 0.48
C GLY A 128 -9.34 -9.64 0.65
N LEU A 129 -9.13 -8.32 0.73
CA LEU A 129 -10.22 -7.34 0.78
C LEU A 129 -11.07 -7.36 -0.48
N ILE A 130 -10.44 -7.45 -1.65
CA ILE A 130 -11.14 -7.57 -2.92
C ILE A 130 -11.94 -8.88 -2.95
N TYR A 131 -11.29 -10.00 -2.62
CA TYR A 131 -11.95 -11.33 -2.59
C TYR A 131 -13.17 -11.35 -1.68
N ALA A 132 -13.06 -10.79 -0.46
CA ALA A 132 -14.16 -10.75 0.50
C ALA A 132 -15.36 -9.87 0.06
N ASN A 133 -15.16 -8.97 -0.88
CA ASN A 133 -16.21 -8.08 -1.40
C ASN A 133 -16.68 -8.46 -2.82
N HIS A 134 -16.15 -9.56 -3.36
CA HIS A 134 -16.51 -10.14 -4.65
C HIS A 134 -17.48 -11.34 -4.55
N THR A 135 -17.71 -11.86 -3.33
CA THR A 135 -18.72 -12.90 -3.00
C THR A 135 -19.95 -12.28 -2.34
#